data_AF-A0A7K0V7W7-F1
#
_entry.id   AF-A0A7K0V7W7-F1
#
_cell.length_a   1.000
_cell.length_b   1.000
_cell.length_c   1.000
_cell.angle_alpha   90.00
_cell.angle_beta   90.00
_cell.angle_gamma   90.00
#
_symmetry.space_group_name_H-M   'P 1'
#
loop_
_entity.id
_entity.type
_entity.pdbx_description
1 polymer ?
#
loop_
_entity_poly.entity_id
_entity_poly.type
_entity_poly.pdbx_seq_one_letter_code
_entity_poly.pdbx_strand_id
1 'polypeptide(L)' 'MIEPFAAVEVIAAKRDRNELSNEMIDWIVSAYTRGVVADEQMSALLMA' A
#
# COMPACT_ATOMS: atom_id res chain seq x y z
N MET A 1 -1.00 -14.91 -9.42
CA MET A 1 -1.11 -13.58 -10.04
C MET A 1 -0.01 -12.73 -9.44
N ILE A 2 0.77 -12.02 -10.26
CA ILE A 2 1.80 -11.09 -9.75
C ILE A 2 1.12 -9.74 -9.57
N GLU A 3 1.04 -9.25 -8.34
CA GLU A 3 0.54 -7.90 -8.06
C GLU A 3 1.56 -6.87 -8.54
N PRO A 4 1.12 -5.70 -9.05
CA PRO A 4 2.02 -4.67 -9.57
C PRO A 4 2.88 -3.99 -8.49
N PHE A 5 2.46 -4.06 -7.22
CA PHE A 5 3.18 -3.51 -6.07
C PHE A 5 3.10 -4.48 -4.89
N ALA A 6 3.96 -4.29 -3.89
CA ALA A 6 3.79 -4.87 -2.56
C ALA A 6 3.37 -3.82 -1.52
N ALA A 7 2.55 -4.23 -0.54
CA ALA A 7 2.11 -3.32 0.53
C ALA A 7 3.31 -2.70 1.28
N VAL A 8 4.36 -3.50 1.51
CA VAL A 8 5.61 -3.05 2.16
C VAL A 8 6.30 -1.93 1.38
N GLU A 9 6.25 -1.95 0.05
CA GLU A 9 6.88 -0.93 -0.78
C GLU A 9 6.14 0.40 -0.66
N VAL A 10 4.80 0.37 -0.70
CA VAL A 10 3.94 1.55 -0.53
C VAL A 10 4.10 2.15 0.87
N ILE A 11 4.12 1.29 1.90
CA ILE A 11 4.32 1.71 3.30
C ILE A 11 5.71 2.34 3.47
N ALA A 12 6.77 1.71 2.94
CA ALA A 12 8.12 2.24 3.05
C ALA A 12 8.23 3.62 2.35
N ALA A 13 7.68 3.75 1.14
CA ALA A 13 7.65 5.01 0.43
C ALA A 13 6.98 6.12 1.25
N LYS A 14 5.80 5.83 1.83
CA LYS A 14 5.07 6.79 2.67
C LYS A 14 5.83 7.16 3.94
N ARG A 15 6.34 6.15 4.67
CA ARG A 15 7.11 6.32 5.91
C ARG A 15 8.36 7.18 5.70
N ASP A 16 9.02 6.97 4.56
CA ASP A 16 10.24 7.68 4.20
C ASP A 16 9.92 9.07 3.60
N ARG A 17 8.66 9.52 3.68
CA ARG A 17 8.13 10.82 3.23
C ARG A 17 8.21 11.03 1.71
N ASN A 18 8.28 9.96 0.93
CA ASN A 18 8.16 10.05 -0.52
C ASN A 18 6.70 10.24 -0.94
N GLU A 19 6.50 10.92 -2.05
CA GLU A 19 5.18 11.04 -2.67
C GLU A 19 4.76 9.69 -3.27
N LEU A 20 3.54 9.25 -2.97
CA LEU A 20 2.97 8.05 -3.58
C LEU A 20 2.41 8.39 -4.95
N SER A 21 2.69 7.54 -5.94
CA SER A 21 2.05 7.69 -7.26
C SER A 21 0.56 7.37 -7.17
N ASN A 22 -0.22 7.93 -8.10
CA ASN A 22 -1.65 7.60 -8.22
C ASN A 22 -1.85 6.09 -8.38
N GLU A 23 -1.00 5.41 -9.14
CA GLU A 23 -1.06 3.96 -9.34
C GLU A 23 -0.86 3.18 -8.04
N MET A 24 0.06 3.62 -7.16
CA MET A 24 0.25 3.01 -5.83
C MET A 24 -0.97 3.21 -4.93
N ILE A 25 -1.58 4.40 -4.98
CA ILE A 25 -2.78 4.73 -4.19
C ILE A 25 -3.98 3.91 -4.67
N ASP A 26 -4.22 3.88 -5.98
CA ASP A 26 -5.32 3.11 -6.56
C ASP A 26 -5.14 1.61 -6.29
N TRP A 27 -3.91 1.12 -6.40
CA TRP A 27 -3.60 -0.27 -6.11
C TRP A 27 -3.82 -0.61 -4.63
N ILE A 28 -3.31 0.18 -3.68
CA ILE A 28 -3.40 -0.20 -2.26
C ILE A 28 -4.86 -0.27 -1.79
N VAL A 29 -5.71 0.65 -2.25
CA VAL A 29 -7.14 0.64 -1.94
C VAL A 29 -7.82 -0.57 -2.57
N SER A 30 -7.52 -0.86 -3.84
CA SER A 30 -8.10 -2.01 -4.54
C SER A 30 -7.63 -3.34 -3.94
N ALA A 31 -6.35 -3.46 -3.59
CA ALA A 31 -5.78 -4.66 -2.99
C ALA A 31 -6.31 -4.90 -1.56
N TYR A 32 -6.53 -3.83 -0.77
CA TYR A 32 -7.15 -3.93 0.55
C TYR A 32 -8.59 -4.43 0.45
N THR A 33 -9.39 -3.87 -0.47
CA THR A 33 -10.79 -4.32 -0.68
C THR A 33 -10.91 -5.74 -1.22
N ARG A 34 -9.87 -6.28 -1.87
CA ARG A 34 -9.81 -7.69 -2.32
C ARG A 34 -9.24 -8.64 -1.26
N GLY A 35 -8.80 -8.15 -0.10
CA GLY A 35 -8.18 -8.95 0.97
C GLY A 35 -6.74 -9.39 0.67
N VAL A 36 -6.06 -8.74 -0.28
CA VAL A 36 -4.65 -9.00 -0.61
C VAL A 36 -3.72 -8.30 0.39
N VAL A 37 -4.14 -7.14 0.89
CA VAL A 37 -3.44 -6.38 1.94
C VAL A 37 -4.11 -6.71 3.27
N ALA A 38 -3.33 -7.14 4.25
CA ALA A 38 -3.83 -7.44 5.58
C ALA A 38 -4.13 -6.16 6.38
N ASP A 39 -5.02 -6.25 7.37
CA ASP A 39 -5.42 -5.12 8.22
C ASP A 39 -4.22 -4.47 8.93
N GLU A 40 -3.23 -5.25 9.34
CA GLU A 40 -2.02 -4.76 9.99
C GLU A 40 -1.15 -3.93 9.02
N GLN A 41 -1.10 -4.32 7.74
CA GLN A 41 -0.37 -3.60 6.71
C GLN A 41 -1.08 -2.28 6.37
N MET A 42 -2.42 -2.30 6.25
CA MET A 42 -3.20 -1.09 6.02
C MET A 42 -3.07 -0.12 7.22
N SER A 43 -3.09 -0.65 8.44
CA SER A 43 -2.86 0.14 9.65
C SER A 43 -1.46 0.77 9.66
N ALA A 44 -0.42 0.03 9.25
CA ALA A 44 0.92 0.56 9.14
C ALA A 44 1.03 1.70 8.11
N LEU A 45 0.32 1.62 6.99
CA LEU A 45 0.26 2.70 6.01
C LEU A 45 -0.42 3.96 6.58
N LEU A 46 -1.50 3.81 7.35
CA LEU A 46 -2.24 4.94 7.91
C LEU A 46 -1.48 5.67 9.03
N MET A 47 -0.49 5.01 9.65
CA MET A 47 0.39 5.61 10.67
C MET A 47 1.64 6.28 10.07
N ALA A 48 2.02 5.88 8.86
CA ALA A 48 3.21 6.36 8.15
C ALA A 48 3.00 7.75 7.52
#